data_AF-A0A7V9AIJ8-F1
#
_entry.id   AF-A0A7V9AIJ8-F1
#
_cell.length_a   1.000
_cell.length_b   1.000
_cell.length_c   1.000
_cell.angle_alpha   90.00
_cell.angle_beta   90.00
_cell.angle_gamma   90.00
#
_symmetry.space_group_name_H-M   'P 1'
#
loop_
_entity.id
_entity.type
_entity.pdbx_description
1 polymer ?
#
loop_
_entity_poly.entity_id
_entity_poly.type
_entity_poly.pdbx_seq_one_letter_code
_entity_poly.pdbx_strand_id
1 'polypeptide(L)'
;VRDLLSHRSGLPRGDLLWWASPYTRAEVLQRVRHLQPDRSFRAQYGYQNLMFLAAGELLGEVAGRSWDDFMAERLFRPLGMTRSSTSVRTLQGMENLATPHERIENEVRPIPWRSYDNLGAAGSVNSSVHDMAQWVRLNLARGEYRGQRLLSDSVVKEMQTPQTVIRADTLAERLYPHTHFRAYGLGWSLQDYRGHKMVHHGGALDGMRTHVAMIPQEKLGVVVIANMEPTNLHVALVYRILDAYLGAPAHDWSGDLLAVANRQRREAEQRQDSIARARVAGTSPSLPLESYAGSYSGEIYGEMQVAREDGRLVLRFGPSWAGDLEHWHYDTFRVTWRDPSMGRSFVTFGLNAAARVDRMQIENFGDLTRQLDLEATAAAGRQ
;
A
#
# COMPACT_ATOMS: atom_id res chain seq x y z
N VAL A 1 -13.38 -12.62 10.89
CA VAL A 1 -13.94 -11.46 10.13
C VAL A 1 -13.69 -10.12 10.83
N ARG A 2 -14.23 -9.87 12.03
CA ARG A 2 -14.06 -8.59 12.74
C ARG A 2 -12.60 -8.16 12.87
N ASP A 3 -11.72 -9.09 13.24
CA ASP A 3 -10.28 -8.83 13.38
C ASP A 3 -9.60 -8.41 12.07
N LEU A 4 -10.10 -8.91 10.93
CA LEU A 4 -9.62 -8.55 9.60
C LEU A 4 -9.98 -7.10 9.28
N LEU A 5 -11.25 -6.74 9.50
CA LEU A 5 -11.81 -5.42 9.17
C LEU A 5 -11.40 -4.31 10.15
N SER A 6 -10.73 -4.66 11.25
CA SER A 6 -10.30 -3.71 12.28
C SER A 6 -8.78 -3.70 12.53
N HIS A 7 -7.99 -4.26 11.61
CA HIS A 7 -6.51 -4.16 11.63
C HIS A 7 -5.85 -4.65 12.92
N ARG A 8 -6.26 -5.81 13.42
CA ARG A 8 -5.81 -6.33 14.72
C ARG A 8 -5.35 -7.79 14.69
N SER A 9 -4.86 -8.26 13.53
CA SER A 9 -4.39 -9.65 13.35
C SER A 9 -3.02 -9.92 13.98
N GLY A 10 -2.20 -8.90 14.18
CA GLY A 10 -0.83 -9.05 14.68
C GLY A 10 0.24 -9.29 13.60
N LEU A 11 -0.15 -9.47 12.33
CA LEU A 11 0.84 -9.60 11.25
C LEU A 11 1.31 -8.22 10.76
N PRO A 12 2.56 -8.11 10.26
CA PRO A 12 3.05 -6.91 9.61
C PRO A 12 2.25 -6.58 8.34
N ARG A 13 2.54 -5.44 7.71
CA ARG A 13 1.81 -4.96 6.51
C ARG A 13 1.91 -5.94 5.35
N GLY A 14 3.11 -6.45 5.08
CA GLY A 14 3.40 -7.38 3.98
C GLY A 14 3.09 -6.83 2.59
N ASP A 15 3.19 -5.51 2.38
CA ASP A 15 2.64 -4.87 1.18
C ASP A 15 3.31 -5.31 -0.14
N LEU A 16 4.58 -5.71 -0.11
CA LEU A 16 5.30 -6.24 -1.27
C LEU A 16 4.73 -7.57 -1.80
N LEU A 17 3.86 -8.25 -1.05
CA LEU A 17 3.16 -9.45 -1.55
C LEU A 17 2.16 -9.10 -2.65
N TRP A 18 1.53 -7.92 -2.58
CA TRP A 18 0.57 -7.46 -3.58
C TRP A 18 1.13 -6.38 -4.50
N TRP A 19 1.99 -5.50 -3.98
CA TRP A 19 2.51 -4.36 -4.74
C TRP A 19 3.53 -4.79 -5.79
N ALA A 20 3.20 -4.55 -7.06
CA ALA A 20 4.04 -4.89 -8.22
C ALA A 20 4.49 -6.37 -8.25
N SER A 21 3.77 -7.26 -7.58
CA SER A 21 4.09 -8.69 -7.53
C SER A 21 3.43 -9.44 -8.71
N PRO A 22 3.94 -10.63 -9.07
CA PRO A 22 3.31 -11.47 -10.11
C PRO A 22 2.08 -12.23 -9.60
N TYR A 23 1.68 -12.06 -8.33
CA TYR A 23 0.75 -12.95 -7.67
C TYR A 23 -0.71 -12.57 -7.86
N THR A 24 -1.54 -13.61 -8.04
CA THR A 24 -3.00 -13.55 -7.93
C THR A 24 -3.45 -13.33 -6.49
N ARG A 25 -4.73 -12.96 -6.28
CA ARG A 25 -5.32 -12.80 -4.93
C ARG A 25 -5.13 -14.05 -4.06
N ALA A 26 -5.33 -15.22 -4.65
CA ALA A 26 -5.19 -16.51 -3.97
C ALA A 26 -3.73 -16.77 -3.55
N GLU A 27 -2.77 -16.52 -4.44
CA GLU A 27 -1.34 -16.68 -4.12
C GLU A 27 -0.87 -15.68 -3.07
N VAL A 28 -1.34 -14.42 -3.12
CA VAL A 28 -1.09 -13.43 -2.07
C VAL A 28 -1.55 -13.99 -0.72
N LEU A 29 -2.80 -14.44 -0.61
CA LEU A 29 -3.35 -14.97 0.64
C LEU A 29 -2.67 -16.26 1.10
N GLN A 30 -2.28 -17.14 0.17
CA GLN A 30 -1.51 -18.33 0.50
C GLN A 30 -0.15 -17.95 1.10
N ARG A 31 0.50 -16.92 0.56
CA ARG A 31 1.82 -16.46 1.03
C ARG A 31 1.76 -15.71 2.36
N VAL A 32 0.63 -15.08 2.69
CA VAL A 32 0.40 -14.43 4.00
C VAL A 32 0.71 -15.38 5.17
N ARG A 33 0.47 -16.69 5.02
CA ARG A 33 0.73 -17.68 6.09
C ARG A 33 2.20 -17.76 6.54
N HIS A 34 3.13 -17.27 5.70
CA HIS A 34 4.56 -17.24 5.98
C HIS A 34 5.01 -15.94 6.67
N LEU A 35 4.13 -14.94 6.80
CA LEU A 35 4.43 -13.73 7.55
C LEU A 35 4.50 -14.03 9.05
N GLN A 36 5.59 -13.61 9.67
CA GLN A 36 5.77 -13.72 11.11
C GLN A 36 5.05 -12.56 11.83
N PRO A 37 4.17 -12.84 12.81
CA PRO A 37 3.58 -11.78 13.63
C PRO A 37 4.66 -10.96 14.35
N ASP A 38 4.58 -9.63 14.26
CA ASP A 38 5.46 -8.70 14.99
C ASP A 38 4.87 -8.26 16.34
N ARG A 39 3.63 -8.67 16.61
CA ARG A 39 2.87 -8.34 17.82
C ARG A 39 1.84 -9.43 18.11
N SER A 40 1.43 -9.55 19.37
CA SER A 40 0.40 -10.50 19.76
C SER A 40 -0.96 -10.17 19.14
N PHE A 41 -1.76 -11.20 18.86
CA PHE A 41 -3.10 -11.05 18.30
C PHE A 41 -3.95 -10.09 19.15
N ARG A 42 -4.60 -9.12 18.50
CA ARG A 42 -5.41 -8.06 19.11
C ARG A 42 -4.68 -7.10 20.07
N ALA A 43 -3.37 -7.22 20.25
CA ALA A 43 -2.65 -6.38 21.22
C ALA A 43 -2.63 -4.89 20.84
N GLN A 44 -2.59 -4.58 19.55
CA GLN A 44 -2.65 -3.22 19.03
C GLN A 44 -3.11 -3.17 17.58
N TYR A 45 -3.57 -1.98 17.18
CA TYR A 45 -3.79 -1.65 15.78
C TYR A 45 -2.49 -1.82 14.97
N GLY A 46 -2.59 -2.49 13.83
CA GLY A 46 -1.56 -2.44 12.79
C GLY A 46 -2.23 -2.67 11.44
N TYR A 47 -2.15 -1.66 10.58
CA TYR A 47 -2.86 -1.59 9.30
C TYR A 47 -2.40 -2.68 8.33
N GLN A 48 -3.35 -3.36 7.68
CA GLN A 48 -3.08 -4.51 6.82
C GLN A 48 -4.04 -4.61 5.64
N ASN A 49 -3.51 -4.38 4.45
CA ASN A 49 -4.24 -4.60 3.20
C ASN A 49 -4.59 -6.08 3.02
N LEU A 50 -3.67 -6.98 3.36
CA LEU A 50 -3.81 -8.43 3.18
C LEU A 50 -5.03 -9.01 3.92
N MET A 51 -5.40 -8.43 5.07
CA MET A 51 -6.56 -8.86 5.83
C MET A 51 -7.88 -8.36 5.21
N PHE A 52 -7.87 -7.19 4.56
CA PHE A 52 -9.01 -6.71 3.79
C PHE A 52 -9.21 -7.51 2.50
N LEU A 53 -8.11 -7.89 1.82
CA LEU A 53 -8.15 -8.86 0.72
C LEU A 53 -8.81 -10.16 1.17
N ALA A 54 -8.36 -10.73 2.30
CA ALA A 54 -8.95 -11.96 2.85
C ALA A 54 -10.45 -11.81 3.17
N ALA A 55 -10.87 -10.66 3.68
CA ALA A 55 -12.28 -10.38 3.94
C ALA A 55 -13.11 -10.29 2.64
N GLY A 56 -12.53 -9.74 1.57
CA GLY A 56 -13.15 -9.69 0.24
C GLY A 56 -13.34 -11.07 -0.38
N GLU A 57 -12.30 -11.91 -0.34
CA GLU A 57 -12.39 -13.28 -0.86
C GLU A 57 -13.38 -14.12 -0.05
N LEU A 58 -13.39 -13.97 1.29
CA LEU A 58 -14.41 -14.61 2.14
C LEU A 58 -15.84 -14.16 1.79
N LEU A 59 -16.04 -12.88 1.46
CA LEU A 59 -17.34 -12.39 1.01
C LEU A 59 -17.77 -13.08 -0.29
N GLY A 60 -16.83 -13.24 -1.24
CA GLY A 60 -17.10 -13.94 -2.49
C GLY A 60 -17.52 -15.39 -2.27
N GLU A 61 -16.76 -16.13 -1.46
CA GLU A 61 -17.06 -17.52 -1.07
C GLU A 61 -18.46 -17.65 -0.45
N VAL A 62 -18.79 -16.80 0.53
CA VAL A 62 -20.11 -16.82 1.20
C VAL A 62 -21.24 -16.43 0.24
N ALA A 63 -20.99 -15.53 -0.71
CA ALA A 63 -21.99 -15.08 -1.67
C ALA A 63 -22.13 -16.00 -2.89
N GLY A 64 -21.27 -17.03 -3.03
CA GLY A 64 -21.24 -17.94 -4.17
C GLY A 64 -20.91 -17.24 -5.50
N ARG A 65 -20.15 -16.14 -5.47
CA ARG A 65 -19.76 -15.33 -6.64
C ARG A 65 -18.48 -14.55 -6.37
N SER A 66 -17.87 -13.94 -7.39
CA SER A 66 -16.68 -13.11 -7.17
C SER A 66 -16.99 -11.87 -6.31
N TRP A 67 -15.99 -11.35 -5.58
CA TRP A 67 -16.10 -10.06 -4.90
C TRP A 67 -16.42 -8.93 -5.87
N ASP A 68 -15.83 -8.96 -7.06
CA ASP A 68 -16.02 -7.97 -8.12
C ASP A 68 -17.49 -7.91 -8.58
N ASP A 69 -18.11 -9.06 -8.85
CA ASP A 69 -19.52 -9.15 -9.23
C ASP A 69 -20.45 -8.73 -8.08
N PHE A 70 -20.10 -9.13 -6.85
CA PHE A 70 -20.84 -8.73 -5.66
C PHE A 70 -20.86 -7.20 -5.51
N MET A 71 -19.71 -6.53 -5.67
CA MET A 71 -19.62 -5.07 -5.61
C MET A 71 -20.44 -4.40 -6.70
N ALA A 72 -20.34 -4.88 -7.94
CA ALA A 72 -21.10 -4.34 -9.06
C ALA A 72 -22.62 -4.45 -8.84
N GLU A 73 -23.11 -5.61 -8.39
CA GLU A 73 -24.55 -5.88 -8.24
C GLU A 73 -25.15 -5.32 -6.96
N ARG A 74 -24.46 -5.43 -5.84
CA ARG A 74 -25.01 -5.14 -4.51
C ARG A 74 -24.69 -3.73 -4.02
N LEU A 75 -23.70 -3.07 -4.60
CA LEU A 75 -23.29 -1.72 -4.19
C LEU A 75 -23.34 -0.72 -5.34
N PHE A 76 -22.58 -0.92 -6.42
CA PHE A 76 -22.43 0.10 -7.45
C PHE A 76 -23.73 0.35 -8.22
N ARG A 77 -24.39 -0.71 -8.72
CA ARG A 77 -25.64 -0.58 -9.48
C ARG A 77 -26.78 0.03 -8.66
N PRO A 78 -27.08 -0.41 -7.42
CA PRO A 78 -28.16 0.18 -6.62
C PRO A 78 -27.92 1.65 -6.26
N LEU A 79 -26.65 2.07 -6.13
CA LEU A 79 -26.30 3.47 -5.85
C LEU A 79 -26.23 4.34 -7.12
N GLY A 80 -26.28 3.73 -8.31
CA GLY A 80 -26.08 4.42 -9.58
C GLY A 80 -24.63 4.86 -9.80
N MET A 81 -23.67 4.15 -9.24
CA MET A 81 -22.23 4.41 -9.38
C MET A 81 -21.71 3.81 -10.69
N THR A 82 -22.13 4.37 -11.83
CA THR A 82 -21.90 3.78 -13.16
C THR A 82 -20.48 3.95 -13.68
N ARG A 83 -19.64 4.75 -13.01
CA ARG A 83 -18.22 4.97 -13.32
C ARG A 83 -17.31 4.32 -12.27
N SER A 84 -17.84 3.37 -11.49
CA SER A 84 -17.09 2.66 -10.47
C SER A 84 -16.84 1.22 -10.87
N SER A 85 -15.62 0.76 -10.66
CA SER A 85 -15.17 -0.60 -10.99
C SER A 85 -14.18 -1.12 -9.97
N THR A 86 -13.85 -2.40 -10.04
CA THR A 86 -12.86 -3.07 -9.18
C THR A 86 -11.57 -3.47 -9.91
N SER A 87 -11.41 -3.03 -11.16
CA SER A 87 -10.23 -3.32 -11.96
C SER A 87 -9.82 -2.12 -12.80
N VAL A 88 -8.52 -1.87 -12.90
CA VAL A 88 -7.98 -0.81 -13.77
C VAL A 88 -8.18 -1.13 -15.25
N ARG A 89 -8.39 -2.41 -15.61
CA ARG A 89 -8.62 -2.84 -16.99
C ARG A 89 -9.92 -2.25 -17.56
N THR A 90 -10.91 -1.99 -16.70
CA THR A 90 -12.18 -1.38 -17.13
C THR A 90 -12.06 0.11 -17.41
N LEU A 91 -10.93 0.74 -17.07
CA LEU A 91 -10.66 2.15 -17.34
C LEU A 91 -10.22 2.37 -18.79
N GLN A 92 -9.76 1.32 -19.47
CA GLN A 92 -9.35 1.41 -20.87
C GLN A 92 -10.53 1.85 -21.73
N GLY A 93 -10.33 2.94 -22.49
CA GLY A 93 -11.38 3.51 -23.35
C GLY A 93 -12.37 4.43 -22.64
N MET A 94 -12.25 4.65 -21.33
CA MET A 94 -13.04 5.66 -20.64
C MET A 94 -12.52 7.08 -20.93
N GLU A 95 -13.44 8.01 -21.19
CA GLU A 95 -13.16 9.44 -21.22
C GLU A 95 -13.20 10.04 -19.80
N ASN A 96 -12.52 11.17 -19.59
CA ASN A 96 -12.41 11.88 -18.31
C ASN A 96 -11.83 10.99 -17.19
N LEU A 97 -10.59 10.54 -17.42
CA LEU A 97 -9.78 9.75 -16.50
C LEU A 97 -8.63 10.60 -15.96
N ALA A 98 -8.41 10.60 -14.65
CA ALA A 98 -7.25 11.25 -14.06
C ALA A 98 -6.00 10.37 -14.28
N THR A 99 -4.94 10.89 -14.88
CA THR A 99 -3.67 10.16 -15.05
C THR A 99 -2.85 10.22 -13.75
N PRO A 100 -2.27 9.13 -13.24
CA PRO A 100 -1.45 9.14 -12.03
C PRO A 100 -0.15 9.93 -12.27
N HIS A 101 0.26 10.74 -11.29
CA HIS A 101 1.53 11.48 -11.34
C HIS A 101 2.36 11.25 -10.08
N GLU A 102 3.68 11.19 -10.26
CA GLU A 102 4.63 11.16 -9.16
C GLU A 102 5.65 12.27 -9.25
N ARG A 103 6.25 12.61 -8.10
CA ARG A 103 7.44 13.46 -8.07
C ARG A 103 8.69 12.63 -8.26
N ILE A 104 9.24 12.65 -9.48
CA ILE A 104 10.48 11.96 -9.86
C ILE A 104 11.54 13.04 -10.10
N GLU A 105 12.67 12.96 -9.40
CA GLU A 105 13.78 13.93 -9.55
C GLU A 105 13.35 15.40 -9.39
N ASN A 106 12.46 15.65 -8.41
CA ASN A 106 11.83 16.95 -8.13
C ASN A 106 10.82 17.46 -9.18
N GLU A 107 10.60 16.76 -10.27
CA GLU A 107 9.59 17.09 -11.28
C GLU A 107 8.33 16.24 -11.11
N VAL A 108 7.17 16.84 -11.36
CA VAL A 108 5.90 16.09 -11.39
C VAL A 108 5.75 15.49 -12.78
N ARG A 109 5.79 14.16 -12.87
CA ARG A 109 5.73 13.42 -14.13
C ARG A 109 4.56 12.43 -14.10
N PRO A 110 3.85 12.22 -15.23
CA PRO A 110 2.87 11.14 -15.32
C PRO A 110 3.60 9.79 -15.22
N ILE A 111 2.96 8.82 -14.58
CA ILE A 111 3.48 7.44 -14.47
C ILE A 111 2.52 6.45 -15.13
N PRO A 112 3.00 5.25 -15.53
CA PRO A 112 2.14 4.20 -16.04
C PRO A 112 1.11 3.73 -15.00
N TRP A 113 -0.05 3.28 -15.47
CA TRP A 113 -1.02 2.60 -14.60
C TRP A 113 -0.49 1.25 -14.16
N ARG A 114 -0.50 1.01 -12.85
CA ARG A 114 -0.27 -0.32 -12.27
C ARG A 114 -1.59 -1.05 -12.05
N SER A 115 -1.61 -2.34 -12.32
CA SER A 115 -2.72 -3.20 -11.91
C SER A 115 -2.70 -3.42 -10.42
N TYR A 116 -3.82 -3.14 -9.76
CA TYR A 116 -4.05 -3.47 -8.36
C TYR A 116 -5.14 -4.52 -8.19
N ASP A 117 -5.50 -5.24 -9.26
CA ASP A 117 -6.58 -6.21 -9.24
C ASP A 117 -6.33 -7.32 -8.20
N ASN A 118 -5.06 -7.65 -7.91
CA ASN A 118 -4.67 -8.62 -6.89
C ASN A 118 -4.85 -8.14 -5.44
N LEU A 119 -5.17 -6.86 -5.23
CA LEU A 119 -5.45 -6.27 -3.93
C LEU A 119 -6.92 -6.41 -3.51
N GLY A 120 -7.80 -6.69 -4.48
CA GLY A 120 -9.25 -6.84 -4.33
C GLY A 120 -9.88 -5.80 -3.41
N ALA A 121 -10.61 -6.30 -2.40
CA ALA A 121 -11.34 -5.49 -1.44
C ALA A 121 -10.48 -4.52 -0.59
N ALA A 122 -9.16 -4.63 -0.61
CA ALA A 122 -8.30 -3.71 0.14
C ALA A 122 -8.04 -2.39 -0.59
N GLY A 123 -8.16 -2.33 -1.93
CA GLY A 123 -7.82 -1.10 -2.66
C GLY A 123 -8.09 -1.06 -4.16
N SER A 124 -8.71 -2.07 -4.78
CA SER A 124 -8.86 -2.11 -6.26
C SER A 124 -10.01 -1.27 -6.81
N VAL A 125 -10.77 -0.56 -5.97
CA VAL A 125 -11.91 0.25 -6.44
C VAL A 125 -11.43 1.51 -7.14
N ASN A 126 -11.84 1.69 -8.39
CA ASN A 126 -11.72 2.92 -9.15
C ASN A 126 -13.08 3.63 -9.15
N SER A 127 -13.12 4.95 -8.99
CA SER A 127 -14.38 5.70 -8.91
C SER A 127 -14.20 7.18 -9.24
N SER A 128 -15.30 7.93 -9.22
CA SER A 128 -15.34 9.39 -9.33
C SER A 128 -15.90 10.01 -8.04
N VAL A 129 -15.66 11.31 -7.84
CA VAL A 129 -16.25 12.03 -6.70
C VAL A 129 -17.78 12.00 -6.72
N HIS A 130 -18.41 11.96 -7.91
CA HIS A 130 -19.87 11.87 -8.05
C HIS A 130 -20.41 10.51 -7.58
N ASP A 131 -19.75 9.43 -7.97
CA ASP A 131 -20.14 8.08 -7.55
C ASP A 131 -19.89 7.88 -6.04
N MET A 132 -18.70 8.26 -5.57
CA MET A 132 -18.35 8.19 -4.15
C MET A 132 -19.29 9.02 -3.28
N ALA A 133 -19.81 10.15 -3.77
CA ALA A 133 -20.81 10.93 -3.06
C ALA A 133 -22.11 10.13 -2.81
N GLN A 134 -22.51 9.23 -3.71
CA GLN A 134 -23.68 8.37 -3.48
C GLN A 134 -23.43 7.36 -2.35
N TRP A 135 -22.24 6.76 -2.32
CA TRP A 135 -21.83 5.87 -1.24
C TRP A 135 -21.72 6.59 0.11
N VAL A 136 -21.24 7.83 0.13
CA VAL A 136 -21.23 8.68 1.32
C VAL A 136 -22.65 8.98 1.79
N ARG A 137 -23.58 9.31 0.87
CA ARG A 137 -25.00 9.52 1.21
C ARG A 137 -25.65 8.28 1.82
N LEU A 138 -25.36 7.08 1.32
CA LEU A 138 -25.83 5.82 1.90
C LEU A 138 -25.36 5.69 3.37
N ASN A 139 -24.09 5.97 3.66
CA ASN A 139 -23.54 5.89 5.01
C ASN A 139 -24.18 6.94 5.95
N LEU A 140 -24.32 8.18 5.51
CA LEU A 140 -24.94 9.27 6.28
C LEU A 140 -26.43 9.01 6.54
N ALA A 141 -27.12 8.38 5.58
CA ALA A 141 -28.52 7.97 5.70
C ALA A 141 -28.68 6.58 6.35
N ARG A 142 -27.67 6.10 7.09
CA ARG A 142 -27.74 4.86 7.89
C ARG A 142 -28.20 3.64 7.10
N GLY A 143 -27.67 3.52 5.89
CA GLY A 143 -27.89 2.37 5.01
C GLY A 143 -29.10 2.48 4.10
N GLU A 144 -29.79 3.62 4.08
CA GLU A 144 -30.86 3.91 3.13
C GLU A 144 -30.38 4.79 1.98
N TYR A 145 -30.84 4.52 0.77
CA TYR A 145 -30.59 5.35 -0.40
C TYR A 145 -31.82 5.35 -1.31
N ARG A 146 -32.35 6.53 -1.61
CA ARG A 146 -33.56 6.72 -2.45
C ARG A 146 -34.75 5.85 -2.03
N GLY A 147 -34.99 5.72 -0.72
CA GLY A 147 -36.10 4.93 -0.17
C GLY A 147 -35.86 3.42 -0.13
N GLN A 148 -34.69 2.94 -0.58
CA GLN A 148 -34.30 1.54 -0.48
C GLN A 148 -33.25 1.35 0.62
N ARG A 149 -33.46 0.37 1.49
CA ARG A 149 -32.47 -0.05 2.49
C ARG A 149 -31.48 -1.04 1.89
N LEU A 150 -30.22 -0.63 1.74
CA LEU A 150 -29.13 -1.50 1.28
C LEU A 150 -28.32 -2.06 2.44
N LEU A 151 -28.22 -1.32 3.55
CA LEU A 151 -27.58 -1.76 4.80
C LEU A 151 -28.53 -1.54 5.98
N SER A 152 -28.51 -2.43 6.97
CA SER A 152 -29.24 -2.16 8.21
C SER A 152 -28.60 -1.02 8.97
N ASP A 153 -29.41 -0.23 9.70
CA ASP A 153 -28.89 0.82 10.59
C ASP A 153 -27.88 0.26 11.61
N SER A 154 -28.16 -0.94 12.14
CA SER A 154 -27.27 -1.63 13.06
C SER A 154 -25.90 -1.95 12.47
N VAL A 155 -25.82 -2.35 11.19
CA VAL A 155 -24.56 -2.62 10.51
C VAL A 155 -23.77 -1.34 10.29
N VAL A 156 -24.42 -0.26 9.83
CA VAL A 156 -23.74 1.04 9.66
C VAL A 156 -23.21 1.57 10.98
N LYS A 157 -24.02 1.48 12.06
CA LYS A 157 -23.60 1.85 13.41
C LYS A 157 -22.40 1.04 13.87
N GLU A 158 -22.42 -0.27 13.67
CA GLU A 158 -21.33 -1.17 14.06
C GLU A 158 -20.03 -0.86 13.31
N MET A 159 -20.11 -0.62 12.00
CA MET A 159 -18.95 -0.24 11.17
C MET A 159 -18.27 1.03 11.67
N GLN A 160 -19.04 1.97 12.21
CA GLN A 160 -18.59 3.30 12.67
C GLN A 160 -18.43 3.39 14.20
N THR A 161 -18.36 2.24 14.88
CA THR A 161 -18.11 2.13 16.32
C THR A 161 -16.66 1.70 16.56
N PRO A 162 -15.92 2.30 17.51
CA PRO A 162 -14.54 1.92 17.83
C PRO A 162 -14.38 0.42 18.12
N GLN A 163 -13.46 -0.23 17.39
CA GLN A 163 -13.11 -1.67 17.53
C GLN A 163 -11.70 -1.87 18.08
N THR A 164 -10.81 -0.89 17.86
CA THR A 164 -9.45 -0.83 18.39
C THR A 164 -8.98 0.62 18.49
N VAL A 165 -8.11 0.91 19.45
CA VAL A 165 -7.50 2.23 19.62
C VAL A 165 -6.31 2.37 18.69
N ILE A 166 -6.20 3.52 18.02
CA ILE A 166 -5.00 3.90 17.27
C ILE A 166 -4.22 4.85 18.17
N ARG A 167 -3.06 4.41 18.64
CA ARG A 167 -2.17 5.30 19.41
C ARG A 167 -1.64 6.38 18.46
N ALA A 168 -1.68 7.64 18.89
CA ALA A 168 -1.05 8.72 18.15
C ALA A 168 0.47 8.60 18.31
N ASP A 169 1.17 8.56 17.19
CA ASP A 169 2.61 8.78 17.15
C ASP A 169 2.89 10.26 16.84
N THR A 170 4.17 10.65 16.89
CA THR A 170 4.58 12.03 16.59
C THR A 170 4.16 12.52 15.20
N LEU A 171 3.93 11.63 14.23
CA LEU A 171 3.46 12.02 12.91
C LEU A 171 1.95 12.30 12.92
N ALA A 172 1.17 11.43 13.55
CA ALA A 172 -0.26 11.62 13.72
C ALA A 172 -0.58 12.91 14.49
N GLU A 173 0.18 13.23 15.53
CA GLU A 173 0.04 14.50 16.27
C GLU A 173 0.30 15.73 15.39
N ARG A 174 1.23 15.64 14.44
CA ARG A 174 1.51 16.74 13.49
C ARG A 174 0.46 16.85 12.39
N LEU A 175 -0.06 15.72 11.91
CA LEU A 175 -1.09 15.69 10.88
C LEU A 175 -2.46 16.09 11.42
N TYR A 176 -2.72 15.79 12.71
CA TYR A 176 -4.02 15.95 13.37
C TYR A 176 -3.86 16.62 14.75
N PRO A 177 -3.35 17.86 14.81
CA PRO A 177 -2.96 18.52 16.06
C PRO A 177 -4.12 18.81 17.03
N HIS A 178 -5.35 18.73 16.56
CA HIS A 178 -6.57 18.98 17.35
C HIS A 178 -7.37 17.72 17.65
N THR A 179 -6.79 16.54 17.40
CA THR A 179 -7.44 15.26 17.66
C THR A 179 -6.96 14.70 18.99
N HIS A 180 -7.91 14.42 19.88
CA HIS A 180 -7.65 13.90 21.22
C HIS A 180 -7.67 12.38 21.30
N PHE A 181 -8.49 11.71 20.49
CA PHE A 181 -8.55 10.25 20.40
C PHE A 181 -8.62 9.78 18.96
N ARG A 182 -8.01 8.61 18.73
CA ARG A 182 -8.10 7.91 17.45
C ARG A 182 -8.43 6.45 17.69
N ALA A 183 -9.31 5.93 16.85
CA ALA A 183 -9.75 4.56 16.86
C ALA A 183 -9.98 4.08 15.43
N TYR A 184 -10.14 2.77 15.28
CA TYR A 184 -10.54 2.17 14.02
C TYR A 184 -11.83 1.38 14.22
N GLY A 185 -12.78 1.56 13.31
CA GLY A 185 -14.03 0.82 13.22
C GLY A 185 -13.88 -0.45 12.40
N LEU A 186 -14.90 -0.80 11.62
CA LEU A 186 -14.80 -1.82 10.56
C LEU A 186 -14.62 -1.09 9.22
N GLY A 187 -13.38 -0.96 8.75
CA GLY A 187 -13.06 -0.23 7.52
C GLY A 187 -13.04 1.29 7.63
N TRP A 188 -13.10 1.86 8.84
CA TRP A 188 -13.15 3.30 9.05
C TRP A 188 -12.15 3.77 10.11
N SER A 189 -11.39 4.82 9.82
CA SER A 189 -10.73 5.60 10.87
C SER A 189 -11.77 6.46 11.59
N LEU A 190 -11.65 6.54 12.91
CA LEU A 190 -12.55 7.27 13.79
C LEU A 190 -11.71 8.20 14.66
N GLN A 191 -12.11 9.47 14.74
CA GLN A 191 -11.45 10.45 15.58
C GLN A 191 -12.42 11.54 16.01
N ASP A 192 -12.07 12.30 17.06
CA ASP A 192 -12.72 13.58 17.30
C ASP A 192 -12.18 14.67 16.37
N TYR A 193 -13.10 15.55 16.00
CA TYR A 193 -12.80 16.75 15.26
C TYR A 193 -13.77 17.86 15.70
N ARG A 194 -13.24 18.89 16.37
CA ARG A 194 -14.02 20.04 16.86
C ARG A 194 -15.27 19.67 17.65
N GLY A 195 -15.15 18.67 18.53
CA GLY A 195 -16.27 18.18 19.34
C GLY A 195 -17.23 17.20 18.64
N HIS A 196 -17.01 16.91 17.35
CA HIS A 196 -17.79 15.94 16.60
C HIS A 196 -17.01 14.63 16.38
N LYS A 197 -17.74 13.53 16.17
CA LYS A 197 -17.17 12.28 15.69
C LYS A 197 -16.93 12.38 14.19
N MET A 198 -15.68 12.24 13.75
CA MET A 198 -15.31 12.10 12.35
C MET A 198 -15.13 10.63 12.00
N VAL A 199 -15.78 10.21 10.91
CA VAL A 199 -15.66 8.89 10.29
C VAL A 199 -14.98 9.10 8.94
N HIS A 200 -13.79 8.54 8.75
CA HIS A 200 -13.00 8.86 7.56
C HIS A 200 -12.08 7.72 7.14
N HIS A 201 -11.61 7.78 5.90
CA HIS A 201 -10.60 6.86 5.40
C HIS A 201 -9.78 7.55 4.31
N GLY A 202 -8.47 7.37 4.35
CA GLY A 202 -7.56 7.82 3.29
C GLY A 202 -7.21 6.68 2.33
N GLY A 203 -6.75 7.01 1.14
CA GLY A 203 -6.24 6.03 0.17
C GLY A 203 -4.98 6.54 -0.50
N ALA A 204 -4.09 5.62 -0.81
CA ALA A 204 -2.85 5.88 -1.52
C ALA A 204 -2.47 4.64 -2.35
N LEU A 205 -2.29 4.86 -3.65
CA LEU A 205 -1.73 3.94 -4.63
C LEU A 205 -0.87 4.79 -5.58
N ASP A 206 0.03 4.19 -6.34
CA ASP A 206 0.99 4.91 -7.20
C ASP A 206 0.33 6.11 -7.93
N GLY A 207 0.77 7.32 -7.58
CA GLY A 207 0.33 8.58 -8.17
C GLY A 207 -1.12 8.99 -7.89
N MET A 208 -1.82 8.36 -6.93
CA MET A 208 -3.23 8.61 -6.60
C MET A 208 -3.44 8.72 -5.09
N ARG A 209 -4.18 9.75 -4.66
CA ARG A 209 -4.52 10.02 -3.27
C ARG A 209 -6.01 10.27 -3.10
N THR A 210 -6.62 9.68 -2.08
CA THR A 210 -8.04 9.87 -1.76
C THR A 210 -8.24 10.17 -0.28
N HIS A 211 -9.28 10.94 0.03
CA HIS A 211 -9.79 11.10 1.38
C HIS A 211 -11.30 11.21 1.34
N VAL A 212 -11.96 10.35 2.13
CA VAL A 212 -13.39 10.45 2.41
C VAL A 212 -13.55 10.75 3.89
N ALA A 213 -14.34 11.75 4.22
CA ALA A 213 -14.68 12.11 5.59
C ALA A 213 -16.16 12.38 5.74
N MET A 214 -16.71 12.00 6.91
CA MET A 214 -18.10 12.21 7.27
C MET A 214 -18.18 12.71 8.71
N ILE A 215 -19.09 13.65 8.96
CA ILE A 215 -19.56 14.03 10.29
C ILE A 215 -21.05 13.64 10.35
N PRO A 216 -21.39 12.42 10.83
CA PRO A 216 -22.75 11.90 10.74
C PRO A 216 -23.81 12.78 11.42
N GLN A 217 -23.47 13.40 12.55
CA GLN A 217 -24.36 14.30 13.31
C GLN A 217 -24.77 15.52 12.48
N GLU A 218 -23.88 16.02 11.63
CA GLU A 218 -24.09 17.18 10.77
C GLU A 218 -24.64 16.81 9.39
N LYS A 219 -24.83 15.51 9.12
CA LYS A 219 -25.16 14.98 7.78
C LYS A 219 -24.19 15.48 6.70
N LEU A 220 -22.93 15.72 7.08
CA LEU A 220 -21.88 16.24 6.22
C LEU A 220 -20.99 15.10 5.73
N GLY A 221 -20.70 15.09 4.43
CA GLY A 221 -19.74 14.19 3.82
C GLY A 221 -18.88 14.91 2.78
N VAL A 222 -17.60 14.61 2.76
CA VAL A 222 -16.61 15.22 1.87
C VAL A 222 -15.78 14.11 1.21
N VAL A 223 -15.61 14.20 -0.10
CA VAL A 223 -14.76 13.31 -0.89
C VAL A 223 -13.77 14.17 -1.67
N VAL A 224 -12.47 13.92 -1.49
CA VAL A 224 -11.41 14.57 -2.26
C VAL A 224 -10.51 13.48 -2.85
N ILE A 225 -10.27 13.59 -4.16
CA ILE A 225 -9.41 12.68 -4.92
C ILE A 225 -8.39 13.53 -5.67
N ALA A 226 -7.11 13.16 -5.62
CA ALA A 226 -6.01 13.82 -6.29
C ALA A 226 -5.14 12.78 -7.01
N ASN A 227 -4.62 13.15 -8.18
CA ASN A 227 -3.83 12.27 -9.04
C ASN A 227 -2.34 12.63 -9.02
N MET A 228 -1.84 12.91 -7.81
CA MET A 228 -0.43 13.21 -7.57
C MET A 228 0.01 12.59 -6.25
N GLU A 229 1.18 11.97 -6.24
CA GLU A 229 1.86 11.49 -5.04
C GLU A 229 3.35 11.93 -5.01
N PRO A 230 3.92 12.26 -3.84
CA PRO A 230 3.28 12.52 -2.55
C PRO A 230 2.64 13.91 -2.50
N THR A 231 1.47 14.00 -1.85
CA THR A 231 0.82 15.28 -1.52
C THR A 231 -0.13 15.11 -0.33
N ASN A 232 -0.21 16.14 0.53
CA ASN A 232 -1.21 16.23 1.61
C ASN A 232 -2.39 17.15 1.26
N LEU A 233 -2.44 17.71 0.04
CA LEU A 233 -3.45 18.68 -0.36
C LEU A 233 -4.88 18.14 -0.20
N HIS A 234 -5.10 16.89 -0.58
CA HIS A 234 -6.39 16.22 -0.44
C HIS A 234 -6.91 16.18 1.01
N VAL A 235 -6.00 16.02 1.98
CA VAL A 235 -6.31 16.08 3.42
C VAL A 235 -6.57 17.51 3.87
N ALA A 236 -5.73 18.47 3.44
CA ALA A 236 -5.90 19.89 3.75
C ALA A 236 -7.27 20.42 3.29
N LEU A 237 -7.70 20.04 2.09
CA LEU A 237 -9.00 20.42 1.53
C LEU A 237 -10.15 19.84 2.36
N VAL A 238 -10.07 18.59 2.81
CA VAL A 238 -11.08 18.01 3.69
C VAL A 238 -11.20 18.83 4.97
N TYR A 239 -10.11 19.07 5.69
CA TYR A 239 -10.18 19.82 6.95
C TYR A 239 -10.63 21.28 6.74
N ARG A 240 -10.19 21.92 5.65
CA ARG A 240 -10.64 23.27 5.31
C ARG A 240 -12.14 23.35 5.03
N ILE A 241 -12.73 22.34 4.40
CA ILE A 241 -14.17 22.22 4.13
C ILE A 241 -14.93 21.94 5.43
N LEU A 242 -14.43 21.01 6.26
CA LEU A 242 -15.03 20.72 7.56
C LEU A 242 -15.06 21.96 8.45
N ASP A 243 -13.97 22.72 8.51
CA ASP A 243 -13.88 23.96 9.29
C ASP A 243 -14.86 25.02 8.81
N ALA A 244 -14.96 25.22 7.50
CA ALA A 244 -15.92 26.15 6.92
C ALA A 244 -17.36 25.76 7.28
N TYR A 245 -17.69 24.48 7.17
CA TYR A 245 -19.04 23.99 7.43
C TYR A 245 -19.41 24.09 8.92
N LEU A 246 -18.47 23.78 9.81
CA LEU A 246 -18.67 23.81 11.27
C LEU A 246 -18.56 25.23 11.86
N GLY A 247 -18.36 26.26 11.04
CA GLY A 247 -18.20 27.64 11.52
C GLY A 247 -16.94 27.86 12.36
N ALA A 248 -15.91 27.04 12.14
CA ALA A 248 -14.66 27.15 12.87
C ALA A 248 -13.81 28.35 12.38
N PRO A 249 -12.90 28.87 13.21
CA PRO A 249 -11.95 29.89 12.78
C PRO A 249 -11.14 29.44 11.56
N ALA A 250 -10.86 30.38 10.66
CA ALA A 250 -10.03 30.11 9.50
C ALA A 250 -8.65 29.58 9.93
N HIS A 251 -8.22 28.49 9.30
CA HIS A 251 -6.96 27.82 9.60
C HIS A 251 -6.27 27.43 8.29
N ASP A 252 -4.95 27.65 8.20
CA ASP A 252 -4.15 27.35 7.02
C ASP A 252 -3.68 25.90 7.02
N TRP A 253 -4.63 24.97 6.83
CA TRP A 253 -4.34 23.55 6.72
C TRP A 253 -3.36 23.21 5.58
N SER A 254 -3.33 24.04 4.52
CA SER A 254 -2.42 23.83 3.41
C SER A 254 -0.98 24.11 3.82
N GLY A 255 -0.73 25.25 4.47
CA GLY A 255 0.57 25.63 5.00
C GLY A 255 1.11 24.62 6.03
N ASP A 256 0.27 24.21 6.98
CA ASP A 256 0.66 23.27 8.03
C ASP A 256 1.03 21.90 7.47
N LEU A 257 0.19 21.33 6.61
CA LEU A 257 0.46 20.01 6.03
C LEU A 257 1.60 20.04 4.98
N LEU A 258 1.84 21.18 4.35
CA LEU A 258 3.03 21.40 3.52
C LEU A 258 4.31 21.45 4.36
N ALA A 259 4.27 22.08 5.55
CA ALA A 259 5.39 22.10 6.48
C ALA A 259 5.74 20.68 6.96
N VAL A 260 4.73 19.85 7.25
CA VAL A 260 4.92 18.42 7.56
C VAL A 260 5.57 17.68 6.38
N ALA A 261 5.06 17.85 5.16
CA ALA A 261 5.62 17.19 3.98
C ALA A 261 7.07 17.62 3.69
N ASN A 262 7.38 18.91 3.80
CA ASN A 262 8.73 19.44 3.64
C ASN A 262 9.70 18.90 4.69
N ARG A 263 9.24 18.71 5.93
CA ARG A 263 10.04 18.08 6.99
C ARG A 263 10.35 16.62 6.65
N GLN A 264 9.34 15.83 6.26
CA GLN A 264 9.53 14.44 5.87
C GLN A 264 10.51 14.31 4.69
N ARG A 265 10.45 15.23 3.72
CA ARG A 265 11.41 15.29 2.61
C ARG A 265 12.84 15.53 3.11
N ARG A 266 13.05 16.54 3.96
CA ARG A 266 14.38 16.80 4.55
C ARG A 266 14.91 15.62 5.37
N GLU A 267 14.05 14.97 6.15
CA GLU A 267 14.41 13.77 6.90
C GLU A 267 14.79 12.61 5.97
N ALA A 268 14.11 12.46 4.82
CA ALA A 268 14.47 11.46 3.81
C ALA A 268 15.81 11.77 3.11
N GLU A 269 16.06 13.03 2.74
CA GLU A 269 17.34 13.49 2.19
C GLU A 269 18.48 13.23 3.18
N GLN A 270 18.30 13.60 4.46
CA GLN A 270 19.28 13.32 5.50
C GLN A 270 19.55 11.82 5.70
N ARG A 271 18.52 10.97 5.61
CA ARG A 271 18.69 9.52 5.65
C ARG A 271 19.52 9.04 4.46
N GLN A 272 19.25 9.51 3.24
CA GLN A 272 20.04 9.16 2.05
C GLN A 272 21.50 9.61 2.19
N ASP A 273 21.76 10.83 2.68
CA ASP A 273 23.11 11.32 2.94
C ASP A 273 23.83 10.46 3.98
N SER A 274 23.14 10.04 5.04
CA SER A 274 23.71 9.18 6.08
C SER A 274 24.09 7.80 5.54
N ILE A 275 23.23 7.20 4.70
CA ILE A 275 23.50 5.95 3.99
C ILE A 275 24.72 6.11 3.08
N ALA A 276 24.80 7.21 2.32
CA ALA A 276 25.91 7.48 1.42
C ALA A 276 27.24 7.61 2.17
N ARG A 277 27.24 8.29 3.33
CA ARG A 277 28.43 8.44 4.19
C ARG A 277 28.86 7.16 4.88
N ALA A 278 27.93 6.24 5.12
CA ALA A 278 28.22 4.92 5.70
C ALA A 278 28.91 3.97 4.71
N ARG A 279 29.01 4.34 3.42
CA ARG A 279 29.71 3.54 2.41
C ARG A 279 31.19 3.40 2.76
N VAL A 280 31.70 2.17 2.65
CA VAL A 280 33.15 1.90 2.80
C VAL A 280 33.79 1.89 1.40
N ALA A 281 34.55 2.95 1.11
CA ALA A 281 35.23 3.14 -0.17
C ALA A 281 36.44 2.20 -0.33
N GLY A 282 36.88 1.99 -1.58
CA GLY A 282 38.06 1.19 -1.90
C GLY A 282 37.90 -0.33 -1.70
N THR A 283 36.66 -0.79 -1.52
CA THR A 283 36.34 -2.22 -1.44
C THR A 283 35.96 -2.75 -2.83
N SER A 284 36.01 -4.07 -2.98
CA SER A 284 35.56 -4.80 -4.16
C SER A 284 34.64 -5.94 -3.72
N PRO A 285 33.80 -6.49 -4.62
CA PRO A 285 33.13 -7.75 -4.37
C PRO A 285 34.14 -8.85 -4.02
N SER A 286 33.80 -9.74 -3.09
CA SER A 286 34.70 -10.83 -2.67
C SER A 286 34.93 -11.87 -3.78
N LEU A 287 34.00 -11.98 -4.74
CA LEU A 287 34.05 -12.92 -5.86
C LEU A 287 33.88 -12.20 -7.20
N PRO A 288 34.18 -12.85 -8.36
CA PRO A 288 33.77 -12.35 -9.67
C PRO A 288 32.24 -12.18 -9.76
N LEU A 289 31.76 -11.18 -10.51
CA LEU A 289 30.32 -10.89 -10.62
C LEU A 289 29.47 -12.11 -11.02
N GLU A 290 30.00 -12.99 -11.88
CA GLU A 290 29.36 -14.24 -12.30
C GLU A 290 28.95 -15.13 -11.12
N SER A 291 29.70 -15.09 -10.01
CA SER A 291 29.43 -15.93 -8.84
C SER A 291 28.19 -15.52 -8.05
N TYR A 292 27.71 -14.28 -8.24
CA TYR A 292 26.48 -13.77 -7.63
C TYR A 292 25.25 -14.02 -8.51
N ALA A 293 25.43 -14.37 -9.78
CA ALA A 293 24.33 -14.75 -10.66
C ALA A 293 23.72 -16.10 -10.23
N GLY A 294 22.40 -16.20 -10.30
CA GLY A 294 21.66 -17.40 -9.90
C GLY A 294 20.22 -17.09 -9.49
N SER A 295 19.47 -18.17 -9.26
CA SER A 295 18.13 -18.11 -8.67
C SER A 295 18.24 -18.07 -7.14
N TYR A 296 17.43 -17.20 -6.52
CA TYR A 296 17.33 -17.05 -5.07
C TYR A 296 15.86 -17.08 -4.69
N SER A 297 15.48 -17.88 -3.69
CA SER A 297 14.08 -18.05 -3.32
C SER A 297 13.86 -17.96 -1.82
N GLY A 298 12.66 -17.52 -1.45
CA GLY A 298 12.17 -17.49 -0.08
C GLY A 298 10.67 -17.79 -0.03
N GLU A 299 10.18 -18.19 1.16
CA GLU A 299 8.80 -18.66 1.31
C GLU A 299 7.76 -17.57 1.00
N ILE A 300 8.06 -16.32 1.36
CA ILE A 300 7.13 -15.20 1.22
C ILE A 300 7.08 -14.73 -0.24
N TYR A 301 8.21 -14.31 -0.80
CA TYR A 301 8.29 -13.64 -2.12
C TYR A 301 8.70 -14.55 -3.27
N GLY A 302 8.90 -15.84 -3.03
CA GLY A 302 9.26 -16.80 -4.07
C GLY A 302 10.62 -16.52 -4.70
N GLU A 303 10.75 -16.95 -5.95
CA GLU A 303 12.00 -16.90 -6.70
C GLU A 303 12.29 -15.50 -7.29
N MET A 304 13.54 -15.09 -7.19
CA MET A 304 14.13 -13.93 -7.82
C MET A 304 15.39 -14.34 -8.57
N GLN A 305 15.62 -13.73 -9.74
CA GLN A 305 16.76 -14.06 -10.59
C GLN A 305 17.78 -12.92 -10.56
N VAL A 306 19.05 -13.26 -10.34
CA VAL A 306 20.18 -12.38 -10.62
C VAL A 306 20.91 -12.91 -11.86
N ALA A 307 21.09 -12.07 -12.87
CA ALA A 307 21.79 -12.43 -14.10
C ALA A 307 22.85 -11.39 -14.45
N ARG A 308 23.88 -11.79 -15.20
CA ARG A 308 24.84 -10.84 -15.78
C ARG A 308 24.35 -10.40 -17.16
N GLU A 309 24.11 -9.11 -17.32
CA GLU A 309 23.69 -8.47 -18.57
C GLU A 309 24.65 -7.31 -18.85
N ASP A 310 25.26 -7.23 -20.04
CA ASP A 310 26.16 -6.14 -20.44
C ASP A 310 27.26 -5.79 -19.41
N GLY A 311 27.83 -6.81 -18.77
CA GLY A 311 28.91 -6.65 -17.80
C GLY A 311 28.49 -6.25 -16.38
N ARG A 312 27.20 -5.99 -16.12
CA ARG A 312 26.62 -5.69 -14.80
C ARG A 312 25.69 -6.81 -14.32
N LEU A 313 25.36 -6.81 -13.03
CA LEU A 313 24.34 -7.69 -12.49
C LEU A 313 22.96 -7.02 -12.59
N VAL A 314 21.94 -7.82 -12.88
CA VAL A 314 20.54 -7.39 -12.98
C VAL A 314 19.68 -8.33 -12.13
N LEU A 315 18.90 -7.76 -11.22
CA LEU A 315 17.94 -8.47 -10.38
C LEU A 315 16.54 -8.35 -10.98
N ARG A 316 15.83 -9.47 -11.06
CA ARG A 316 14.46 -9.54 -11.59
C ARG A 316 13.53 -10.28 -10.63
N PHE A 317 12.34 -9.74 -10.44
CA PHE A 317 11.25 -10.36 -9.68
C PHE A 317 9.89 -10.06 -10.32
N GLY A 318 9.26 -11.10 -10.89
CA GLY A 318 8.02 -10.94 -11.63
C GLY A 318 8.13 -9.97 -12.81
N PRO A 319 7.00 -9.44 -13.33
CA PRO A 319 6.99 -8.61 -14.53
C PRO A 319 7.42 -7.15 -14.29
N SER A 320 7.37 -6.67 -13.04
CA SER A 320 7.54 -5.25 -12.73
C SER A 320 8.89 -4.91 -12.13
N TRP A 321 9.55 -5.84 -11.44
CA TRP A 321 10.81 -5.56 -10.79
C TRP A 321 11.96 -6.00 -11.68
N ALA A 322 12.69 -5.02 -12.19
CA ALA A 322 13.97 -5.19 -12.83
C ALA A 322 14.87 -4.05 -12.38
N GLY A 323 16.06 -4.36 -11.87
CA GLY A 323 16.98 -3.35 -11.37
C GLY A 323 18.43 -3.69 -11.65
N ASP A 324 19.21 -2.65 -11.95
CA ASP A 324 20.63 -2.78 -12.23
C ASP A 324 21.41 -2.68 -10.90
N LEU A 325 22.34 -3.61 -10.68
CA LEU A 325 23.12 -3.72 -9.46
C LEU A 325 24.48 -3.08 -9.66
N GLU A 326 24.74 -2.05 -8.86
CA GLU A 326 26.01 -1.36 -8.80
C GLU A 326 26.72 -1.71 -7.51
N HIS A 327 28.01 -2.02 -7.58
CA HIS A 327 28.80 -2.30 -6.38
C HIS A 327 28.75 -1.11 -5.41
N TRP A 328 28.40 -1.40 -4.16
CA TRP A 328 28.36 -0.40 -3.10
C TRP A 328 29.60 -0.52 -2.21
N HIS A 329 29.70 -1.62 -1.46
CA HIS A 329 30.88 -1.97 -0.68
C HIS A 329 30.84 -3.46 -0.33
N TYR A 330 32.01 -4.12 -0.30
CA TYR A 330 32.10 -5.56 -0.07
C TYR A 330 31.12 -6.33 -0.99
N ASP A 331 30.35 -7.27 -0.43
CA ASP A 331 29.33 -8.07 -1.11
C ASP A 331 27.93 -7.40 -1.12
N THR A 332 27.87 -6.09 -0.88
CA THR A 332 26.64 -5.29 -0.97
C THR A 332 26.62 -4.47 -2.26
N PHE A 333 25.48 -4.49 -2.92
CA PHE A 333 25.17 -3.79 -4.16
C PHE A 333 23.99 -2.87 -3.93
N ARG A 334 24.03 -1.69 -4.55
CA ARG A 334 22.87 -0.82 -4.68
C ARG A 334 22.09 -1.25 -5.91
N VAL A 335 20.80 -1.53 -5.76
CA VAL A 335 19.91 -1.75 -6.89
C VAL A 335 19.23 -0.44 -7.26
N THR A 336 19.34 -0.05 -8.53
CA THR A 336 18.54 1.03 -9.12
C THR A 336 17.46 0.39 -9.97
N TRP A 337 16.20 0.50 -9.54
CA TRP A 337 15.08 -0.08 -10.25
C TRP A 337 14.82 0.67 -11.57
N ARG A 338 14.51 -0.10 -12.63
CA ARG A 338 14.24 0.45 -13.97
C ARG A 338 12.92 1.21 -14.02
N ASP A 339 11.97 0.88 -13.14
CA ASP A 339 10.81 1.72 -12.84
C ASP A 339 11.25 2.78 -11.81
N PRO A 340 11.35 4.08 -12.18
CA PRO A 340 11.85 5.11 -11.28
C PRO A 340 10.98 5.33 -10.03
N SER A 341 9.69 4.97 -10.08
CA SER A 341 8.77 5.06 -8.93
C SER A 341 9.18 4.14 -7.77
N MET A 342 9.86 3.03 -8.10
CA MET A 342 10.33 2.06 -7.11
C MET A 342 11.61 2.51 -6.39
N GLY A 343 12.28 3.55 -6.89
CA GLY A 343 13.45 4.15 -6.27
C GLY A 343 14.69 3.24 -6.27
N ARG A 344 15.38 3.17 -5.12
CA ARG A 344 16.64 2.43 -4.94
C ARG A 344 16.56 1.60 -3.67
N SER A 345 17.27 0.48 -3.65
CA SER A 345 17.38 -0.40 -2.48
C SER A 345 18.79 -0.99 -2.38
N PHE A 346 19.04 -1.79 -1.35
CA PHE A 346 20.27 -2.56 -1.23
C PHE A 346 20.03 -4.07 -1.31
N VAL A 347 21.01 -4.74 -1.93
CA VAL A 347 21.13 -6.20 -1.99
C VAL A 347 22.46 -6.57 -1.35
N THR A 348 22.46 -7.47 -0.38
CA THR A 348 23.68 -7.99 0.26
C THR A 348 23.75 -9.50 0.07
N PHE A 349 24.86 -9.98 -0.47
CA PHE A 349 25.09 -11.41 -0.67
C PHE A 349 25.87 -12.00 0.50
N GLY A 350 25.46 -13.20 0.94
CA GLY A 350 26.14 -14.00 1.94
C GLY A 350 26.99 -15.10 1.30
N LEU A 351 28.18 -15.32 1.84
CA LEU A 351 29.07 -16.42 1.45
C LEU A 351 29.06 -17.51 2.53
N ASN A 352 29.06 -18.77 2.10
CA ASN A 352 29.25 -19.92 2.99
C ASN A 352 30.72 -20.23 3.26
N ALA A 353 30.98 -21.22 4.12
CA ALA A 353 32.33 -21.67 4.48
C ALA A 353 33.17 -22.18 3.29
N ALA A 354 32.56 -22.48 2.15
CA ALA A 354 33.25 -22.88 0.91
C ALA A 354 33.51 -21.68 -0.03
N ALA A 355 33.35 -20.44 0.45
CA ALA A 355 33.47 -19.20 -0.33
C ALA A 355 32.55 -19.15 -1.55
N ARG A 356 31.33 -19.71 -1.44
CA ARG A 356 30.28 -19.63 -2.45
C ARG A 356 29.12 -18.79 -1.95
N VAL A 357 28.52 -18.00 -2.85
CA VAL A 357 27.27 -17.29 -2.56
C VAL A 357 26.17 -18.31 -2.32
N ASP A 358 25.51 -18.23 -1.15
CA ASP A 358 24.39 -19.09 -0.77
C ASP A 358 23.16 -18.32 -0.29
N ARG A 359 23.30 -17.02 -0.01
CA ARG A 359 22.23 -16.15 0.47
C ARG A 359 22.23 -14.81 -0.24
N MET A 360 21.04 -14.25 -0.42
CA MET A 360 20.83 -12.87 -0.87
C MET A 360 19.81 -12.21 0.04
N GLN A 361 20.17 -11.10 0.66
CA GLN A 361 19.27 -10.27 1.44
C GLN A 361 18.91 -9.02 0.64
N ILE A 362 17.63 -8.75 0.46
CA ILE A 362 17.17 -7.50 -0.16
C ILE A 362 16.40 -6.70 0.89
N GLU A 363 16.69 -5.41 0.96
CA GLU A 363 15.94 -4.47 1.79
C GLU A 363 14.43 -4.61 1.53
N ASN A 364 13.64 -4.76 2.60
CA ASN A 364 12.19 -5.01 2.60
C ASN A 364 11.69 -6.38 2.11
N PHE A 365 12.47 -7.17 1.36
CA PHE A 365 12.09 -8.54 0.96
C PHE A 365 12.64 -9.63 1.89
N GLY A 366 13.63 -9.30 2.72
CA GLY A 366 14.23 -10.25 3.67
C GLY A 366 15.30 -11.14 3.04
N ASP A 367 15.55 -12.28 3.68
CA ASP A 367 16.58 -13.23 3.26
C ASP A 367 16.03 -14.25 2.26
N LEU A 368 16.79 -14.47 1.19
CA LEU A 368 16.53 -15.44 0.13
C LEU A 368 17.71 -16.42 0.06
N THR A 369 17.41 -17.69 -0.15
CA THR A 369 18.43 -18.75 -0.27
C THR A 369 18.69 -19.04 -1.74
N ARG A 370 19.96 -19.16 -2.11
CA ARG A 370 20.36 -19.54 -3.47
C ARG A 370 19.84 -20.94 -3.78
N GLN A 371 19.14 -21.07 -4.90
CA GLN A 371 18.70 -22.35 -5.40
C GLN A 371 19.87 -23.05 -6.08
N LEU A 372 20.04 -24.34 -5.82
CA LEU A 372 21.02 -25.15 -6.54
C LEU A 372 20.48 -25.36 -7.96
N ASP A 373 21.29 -25.05 -8.97
CA ASP A 373 20.99 -25.40 -10.36
C ASP A 373 20.88 -26.92 -10.46
N LEU A 374 19.65 -27.45 -10.43
CA LEU A 374 19.40 -28.89 -10.50
C LEU A 374 20.00 -29.51 -11.77
N GLU A 375 20.14 -28.72 -12.84
CA GLU A 375 20.77 -29.13 -14.10
C GLU A 375 22.29 -29.35 -13.98
N ALA A 376 23.00 -28.63 -13.10
CA ALA A 376 24.44 -28.82 -12.92
C ALA A 376 24.76 -30.09 -12.11
N THR A 377 23.88 -30.48 -11.19
CA THR A 377 24.03 -31.72 -10.39
C THR A 377 23.75 -33.00 -11.19
N ALA A 378 22.88 -32.95 -12.20
CA ALA A 378 22.60 -34.11 -13.04
C ALA A 378 23.78 -34.51 -13.97
N ALA A 379 24.66 -33.56 -14.29
CA ALA A 379 25.89 -33.82 -15.05
C ALA A 379 27.02 -34.38 -14.19
N ALA A 380 27.08 -34.03 -12.90
CA ALA A 380 28.10 -34.52 -11.97
C ALA A 380 27.84 -35.94 -11.43
N GLY A 381 26.59 -36.43 -11.53
CA GLY A 381 26.21 -37.81 -11.16
C GLY A 381 26.43 -38.87 -12.25
N ARG A 382 27.02 -38.47 -13.39
CA ARG A 382 27.41 -39.38 -14.48
C ARG A 382 28.89 -39.21 -14.81
N GLN A 383 29.76 -39.50 -13.84
CA GLN A 383 31.17 -39.82 -14.10
C GLN A 383 31.59 -41.04 -13.29
#